data_AF-A0A1H7SPN7-F1
#
_entry.id   AF-A0A1H7SPN7-F1
#
_cell.length_a   1.000
_cell.length_b   1.000
_cell.length_c   1.000
_cell.angle_alpha   90.00
_cell.angle_beta   90.00
_cell.angle_gamma   90.00
#
_symmetry.space_group_name_H-M   'P 1'
#
loop_
_entity.id
_entity.type
_entity.pdbx_description
1 polymer ?
#
loop_
_entity_poly.entity_id
_entity_poly.type
_entity_poly.pdbx_seq_one_letter_code
_entity_poly.pdbx_strand_id
1 'polypeptide(L)'
;MERLNESRIIGAVLTDAFAVRASPSTVSTLHAAHGTSLLVGLDSEVTVQEPGRAPVRGRAVLVPPHQPHAVTGPGTTLGFLYDPERNPRLAGFARQRGGAVALEGPLALRLAGAMAAHRASLATPEVLEGLAHEYAGWIGGETPFRGIDRRVARVSNALRAPTADRRLIAAQSGLSPAHLQALFVRDVGLPIRTFQLWHRLLAALSAFAHRDATDAAHAAGFADLAHFSRTCRRMLGYSPTVLRQGRLVL
;
A
#
# COMPACT_ATOMS: atom_id res chain seq x y z
N MET A 1 -25.18 -4.58 16.93
CA MET A 1 -24.85 -3.89 15.66
C MET A 1 -23.98 -2.73 16.06
N GLU A 2 -22.68 -2.63 15.83
CA GLU A 2 -21.74 -3.30 14.94
C GLU A 2 -20.37 -3.09 15.62
N ARG A 3 -19.57 -4.16 15.80
CA ARG A 3 -18.32 -4.09 16.55
C ARG A 3 -17.24 -3.44 15.70
N LEU A 4 -16.88 -2.20 16.05
CA LEU A 4 -15.65 -1.51 15.64
C LEU A 4 -14.45 -2.42 15.95
N ASN A 5 -13.82 -2.94 14.90
CA ASN A 5 -12.60 -3.74 15.01
C ASN A 5 -11.48 -2.99 14.27
N GLU A 6 -11.08 -1.85 14.85
CA GLU A 6 -9.91 -1.09 14.42
C GLU A 6 -8.65 -1.77 14.98
N SER A 7 -7.95 -2.51 14.13
CA SER A 7 -6.63 -3.05 14.47
C SER A 7 -5.59 -1.92 14.47
N ARG A 8 -5.45 -1.23 15.61
CA ARG A 8 -4.41 -0.23 15.85
C ARG A 8 -3.09 -0.95 16.17
N ILE A 9 -2.16 -1.02 15.20
CA ILE A 9 -0.75 -1.27 15.50
C ILE A 9 -0.16 0.07 15.93
N ILE A 10 0.38 0.13 17.13
CA ILE A 10 0.99 1.33 17.71
C ILE A 10 2.08 1.83 16.74
N GLY A 11 1.76 2.87 15.96
CA GLY A 11 2.58 3.54 14.94
C GLY A 11 2.36 3.15 13.47
N ALA A 12 1.30 2.38 13.17
CA ALA A 12 0.81 2.14 11.81
C ALA A 12 -0.73 1.99 11.76
N VAL A 13 -1.36 2.61 10.77
CA VAL A 13 -2.79 2.44 10.45
C VAL A 13 -2.92 1.50 9.26
N LEU A 14 -3.83 0.53 9.32
CA LEU A 14 -4.15 -0.35 8.19
C LEU A 14 -5.67 -0.44 8.04
N THR A 15 -6.18 0.08 6.93
CA THR A 15 -7.58 0.04 6.53
C THR A 15 -7.74 -0.79 5.25
N ASP A 16 -8.96 -0.90 4.73
CA ASP A 16 -9.20 -1.52 3.43
C ASP A 16 -8.81 -0.62 2.23
N ALA A 17 -8.58 0.68 2.48
CA ALA A 17 -8.28 1.69 1.47
C ALA A 17 -6.81 2.13 1.46
N PHE A 18 -6.12 2.06 2.59
CA PHE A 18 -4.71 2.41 2.69
C PHE A 18 -4.05 1.81 3.92
N ALA A 19 -2.73 1.82 3.91
CA ALA A 19 -1.90 1.65 5.10
C ALA A 19 -1.02 2.89 5.28
N VAL A 20 -0.77 3.28 6.52
CA VAL A 20 0.19 4.32 6.87
C VAL A 20 1.14 3.77 7.91
N ARG A 21 2.44 3.94 7.71
CA ARG A 21 3.46 3.61 8.71
C ARG A 21 4.36 4.80 8.94
N ALA A 22 4.58 5.13 10.20
CA ALA A 22 5.61 6.09 10.56
C ALA A 22 6.89 5.36 11.00
N SER A 23 8.03 5.86 10.54
CA SER A 23 9.34 5.29 10.88
C SER A 23 10.34 6.41 11.18
N PRO A 24 11.17 6.32 12.24
CA PRO A 24 12.23 7.31 12.53
C PRO A 24 13.28 7.41 11.43
N SER A 25 13.44 6.32 10.66
CA SER A 25 14.16 6.25 9.40
C SER A 25 13.55 5.14 8.57
N THR A 26 13.80 5.14 7.27
CA THR A 26 13.29 4.11 6.36
C THR A 26 14.41 3.58 5.50
N VAL A 27 14.59 2.26 5.52
CA VAL A 27 15.46 1.54 4.57
C VAL A 27 14.72 0.28 4.14
N SER A 28 14.41 0.16 2.85
CA SER A 28 13.75 -1.01 2.28
C SER A 28 14.67 -1.78 1.34
N THR A 29 14.43 -3.08 1.20
CA THR A 29 14.97 -3.82 0.06
C THR A 29 14.22 -3.44 -1.23
N LEU A 30 14.76 -3.85 -2.39
CA LEU A 30 14.02 -3.80 -3.64
C LEU A 30 12.72 -4.61 -3.53
N HIS A 31 11.60 -3.99 -3.87
CA HIS A 31 10.27 -4.59 -3.80
C HIS A 31 9.31 -3.96 -4.80
N ALA A 32 8.16 -4.57 -4.99
CA ALA A 32 7.05 -4.00 -5.77
C ALA A 32 5.73 -4.26 -5.04
N ALA A 33 5.06 -3.20 -4.63
CA ALA A 33 3.79 -3.27 -3.92
C ALA A 33 2.61 -3.24 -4.89
N HIS A 34 1.46 -3.80 -4.51
CA HIS A 34 0.23 -3.63 -5.29
C HIS A 34 -0.28 -2.18 -5.21
N GLY A 35 -0.12 -1.53 -4.06
CA GLY A 35 -0.60 -0.18 -3.82
C GLY A 35 0.28 0.92 -4.40
N THR A 36 -0.27 2.13 -4.47
CA THR A 36 0.48 3.36 -4.76
C THR A 36 1.17 3.83 -3.48
N SER A 37 2.49 3.94 -3.49
CA SER A 37 3.24 4.41 -2.32
C SER A 37 3.40 5.93 -2.38
N LEU A 38 3.14 6.62 -1.27
CA LEU A 38 3.53 8.01 -1.06
C LEU A 38 4.43 8.06 0.17
N LEU A 39 5.65 8.53 -0.02
CA LEU A 39 6.66 8.61 1.02
C LEU A 39 6.89 10.07 1.35
N VAL A 40 6.64 10.47 2.60
CA VAL A 40 6.76 11.86 3.03
C VAL A 40 7.77 11.94 4.16
N GLY A 41 8.88 12.63 3.92
CA GLY A 41 9.91 12.88 4.91
C GLY A 41 9.60 14.15 5.72
N LEU A 42 9.56 14.00 7.05
CA LEU A 42 9.19 15.09 7.97
C LEU A 42 10.24 16.19 8.00
N ASP A 43 11.51 15.80 8.18
CA ASP A 43 12.64 16.71 8.37
C ASP A 43 13.78 16.45 7.37
N SER A 44 13.68 15.39 6.56
CA SER A 44 14.65 15.03 5.54
C SER A 44 13.98 14.61 4.23
N GLU A 45 14.74 14.59 3.15
CA GLU A 45 14.27 14.01 1.88
C GLU A 45 14.27 12.48 1.95
N VAL A 46 13.35 11.88 1.22
CA VAL A 46 13.33 10.45 0.94
C VAL A 46 13.91 10.23 -0.46
N THR A 47 14.74 9.20 -0.59
CA THR A 47 15.27 8.73 -1.87
C THR A 47 14.57 7.44 -2.27
N VAL A 48 14.07 7.41 -3.51
CA VAL A 48 13.55 6.20 -4.16
C VAL A 48 14.49 5.79 -5.28
N GLN A 49 14.97 4.56 -5.22
CA GLN A 49 15.80 3.96 -6.26
C GLN A 49 14.99 2.93 -7.04
N GLU A 50 14.88 3.13 -8.35
CA GLU A 50 14.30 2.15 -9.28
C GLU A 50 15.42 1.47 -10.09
N PRO A 51 15.32 0.16 -10.41
CA PRO A 51 16.30 -0.50 -11.25
C PRO A 51 16.43 0.18 -12.62
N GLY A 52 17.67 0.51 -13.02
CA GLY A 52 17.95 1.11 -14.33
C GLY A 52 17.51 2.57 -14.50
N ARG A 53 17.16 3.27 -13.42
CA ARG A 53 16.80 4.70 -13.45
C ARG A 53 17.64 5.51 -12.45
N ALA A 54 17.73 6.81 -12.69
CA ALA A 54 18.32 7.72 -11.73
C ALA A 54 17.48 7.74 -10.43
N PRO A 55 18.11 7.85 -9.25
CA PRO A 55 17.38 7.98 -7.99
C PRO A 55 16.52 9.25 -7.97
N VAL A 56 15.29 9.12 -7.46
CA VAL A 56 14.36 10.23 -7.27
C VAL A 56 14.43 10.67 -5.80
N ARG A 57 14.57 11.97 -5.55
CA ARG A 57 14.71 12.54 -4.20
C ARG A 57 13.70 13.66 -4.00
N GLY A 58 13.14 13.74 -2.79
CA GLY A 58 12.29 14.86 -2.41
C GLY A 58 11.64 14.67 -1.03
N ARG A 59 10.95 15.71 -0.56
CA ARG A 59 10.17 15.69 0.69
C ARG A 59 8.93 14.81 0.60
N ALA A 60 8.36 14.70 -0.60
CA ALA A 60 7.25 13.80 -0.90
C ALA A 60 7.55 13.09 -2.23
N VAL A 61 7.63 11.76 -2.21
CA VAL A 61 7.89 10.95 -3.41
C VAL A 61 6.74 9.97 -3.61
N LEU A 62 6.15 9.97 -4.80
CA LEU A 62 5.07 9.08 -5.20
C LEU A 62 5.63 7.95 -6.07
N VAL A 63 5.23 6.72 -5.80
CA VAL A 63 5.62 5.53 -6.55
C VAL A 63 4.38 4.82 -7.09
N PRO A 64 4.30 4.54 -8.40
CA PRO A 64 3.16 3.85 -8.99
C PRO A 64 2.99 2.42 -8.45
N PRO A 65 1.76 1.88 -8.52
CA PRO A 65 1.52 0.45 -8.33
C PRO A 65 2.47 -0.41 -9.16
N HIS A 66 2.96 -1.50 -8.56
CA HIS A 66 3.77 -2.54 -9.21
C HIS A 66 5.15 -2.10 -9.68
N GLN A 67 5.53 -0.84 -9.42
CA GLN A 67 6.83 -0.29 -9.78
C GLN A 67 7.92 -0.84 -8.84
N PRO A 68 8.93 -1.58 -9.34
CA PRO A 68 10.02 -2.06 -8.50
C PRO A 68 10.87 -0.89 -7.98
N HIS A 69 11.02 -0.80 -6.65
CA HIS A 69 11.78 0.26 -6.02
C HIS A 69 12.37 -0.14 -4.66
N ALA A 70 13.39 0.59 -4.22
CA ALA A 70 13.92 0.59 -2.88
C ALA A 70 13.88 2.01 -2.31
N VAL A 71 13.73 2.13 -0.99
CA VAL A 71 13.53 3.41 -0.31
C VAL A 71 14.61 3.61 0.74
N THR A 72 15.17 4.82 0.78
CA THR A 72 16.05 5.27 1.85
C THR A 72 15.61 6.66 2.33
N GLY A 73 15.37 6.81 3.63
CA GLY A 73 15.05 8.07 4.29
C GLY A 73 15.77 8.12 5.63
N PRO A 74 16.73 9.05 5.84
CA PRO A 74 17.55 9.08 7.05
C PRO A 74 16.82 9.61 8.29
N GLY A 75 15.64 10.22 8.12
CA GLY A 75 14.85 10.78 9.21
C GLY A 75 13.38 10.34 9.17
N THR A 76 12.58 10.91 10.08
CA THR A 76 11.19 10.53 10.28
C THR A 76 10.43 10.58 8.95
N THR A 77 9.88 9.44 8.56
CA THR A 77 9.18 9.23 7.29
C THR A 77 7.81 8.64 7.54
N LEU A 78 6.78 9.25 6.95
CA LEU A 78 5.46 8.65 6.80
C LEU A 78 5.38 7.94 5.44
N GLY A 79 5.23 6.63 5.47
CA GLY A 79 4.96 5.83 4.29
C GLY A 79 3.48 5.51 4.20
N PHE A 80 2.79 6.10 3.23
CA PHE A 80 1.42 5.76 2.86
C PHE A 80 1.44 4.75 1.71
N LEU A 81 0.55 3.78 1.75
CA LEU A 81 0.37 2.76 0.73
C LEU A 81 -1.14 2.65 0.44
N TYR A 82 -1.56 3.22 -0.68
CA TYR A 82 -2.97 3.29 -1.06
C TYR A 82 -3.38 2.10 -1.91
N ASP A 83 -4.54 1.50 -1.60
CA ASP A 83 -5.18 0.49 -2.43
C ASP A 83 -5.62 1.15 -3.77
N PRO A 84 -5.18 0.64 -4.93
CA PRO A 84 -5.46 1.28 -6.22
C PRO A 84 -6.94 1.22 -6.62
N GLU A 85 -7.69 0.23 -6.15
CA GLU A 85 -9.11 0.11 -6.45
C GLU A 85 -9.96 1.03 -5.56
N ARG A 86 -9.50 1.33 -4.35
CA ARG A 86 -10.13 2.34 -3.46
C ARG A 86 -9.71 3.76 -3.80
N ASN A 87 -8.50 3.96 -4.33
CA ASN A 87 -7.94 5.26 -4.69
C ASN A 87 -7.56 5.34 -6.18
N PRO A 88 -8.49 5.12 -7.11
CA PRO A 88 -8.17 4.92 -8.52
C PRO A 88 -7.68 6.17 -9.23
N ARG A 89 -8.07 7.37 -8.76
CA ARG A 89 -7.55 8.65 -9.30
C ARG A 89 -6.09 8.85 -8.92
N LEU A 90 -5.72 8.61 -7.67
CA LEU A 90 -4.34 8.64 -7.20
C LEU A 90 -3.48 7.62 -7.96
N ALA A 91 -3.97 6.37 -8.10
CA ALA A 91 -3.27 5.35 -8.86
C ALA A 91 -3.11 5.74 -10.35
N GLY A 92 -4.13 6.34 -10.96
CA GLY A 92 -4.08 6.89 -12.30
C GLY A 92 -3.01 7.98 -12.45
N PHE A 93 -3.00 8.94 -11.52
CA PHE A 93 -2.03 10.04 -11.49
C PHE A 93 -0.59 9.50 -11.41
N ALA A 94 -0.35 8.53 -10.52
CA ALA A 94 0.97 7.91 -10.38
C ALA A 94 1.38 7.18 -11.68
N ARG A 95 0.50 6.36 -12.25
CA ARG A 95 0.79 5.58 -13.48
C ARG A 95 1.17 6.46 -14.67
N GLN A 96 0.55 7.64 -14.82
CA GLN A 96 0.87 8.58 -15.89
C GLN A 96 2.31 9.10 -15.85
N ARG A 97 2.98 9.00 -14.69
CA ARG A 97 4.39 9.40 -14.52
C ARG A 97 5.37 8.31 -14.96
N GLY A 98 4.91 7.06 -15.09
CA GLY A 98 5.71 5.95 -15.60
C GLY A 98 6.87 5.51 -14.70
N GLY A 99 6.92 5.96 -13.44
CA GLY A 99 7.95 5.64 -12.44
C GLY A 99 7.79 6.50 -11.19
N ALA A 100 8.74 6.39 -10.27
CA ALA A 100 8.79 7.24 -9.09
C ALA A 100 8.91 8.73 -9.48
N VAL A 101 8.24 9.62 -8.74
CA VAL A 101 8.28 11.06 -8.99
C VAL A 101 8.30 11.83 -7.67
N ALA A 102 9.17 12.84 -7.59
CA ALA A 102 9.13 13.81 -6.51
C ALA A 102 7.96 14.77 -6.76
N LEU A 103 7.09 14.96 -5.77
CA LEU A 103 6.05 15.97 -5.86
C LEU A 103 6.67 17.34 -5.63
N GLU A 104 6.32 18.31 -6.48
CA GLU A 104 6.87 19.66 -6.48
C GLU A 104 5.77 20.74 -6.46
N GLY A 105 6.19 21.99 -6.30
CA GLY A 105 5.30 23.15 -6.40
C GLY A 105 4.22 23.23 -5.31
N PRO A 106 3.04 23.81 -5.61
CA PRO A 106 1.99 24.03 -4.62
C PRO A 106 1.48 22.76 -3.94
N LEU A 107 1.43 21.64 -4.66
CA LEU A 107 1.02 20.35 -4.09
C LEU A 107 2.01 19.88 -3.03
N ALA A 108 3.31 19.93 -3.32
CA ALA A 108 4.35 19.56 -2.36
C ALA A 108 4.32 20.44 -1.11
N LEU A 109 4.16 21.75 -1.28
CA LEU A 109 4.04 22.71 -0.18
C LEU A 109 2.80 22.41 0.68
N ARG A 110 1.66 22.08 0.04
CA ARG A 110 0.42 21.74 0.75
C ARG A 110 0.56 20.46 1.59
N LEU A 111 1.15 19.41 1.01
CA LEU A 111 1.44 18.15 1.72
C LEU A 111 2.38 18.40 2.91
N ALA A 112 3.48 19.11 2.69
CA ALA A 112 4.43 19.43 3.74
C ALA A 112 3.80 20.29 4.85
N GLY A 113 2.99 21.28 4.48
CA GLY A 113 2.28 22.15 5.42
C GLY A 113 1.29 21.39 6.31
N ALA A 114 0.48 20.50 5.74
CA ALA A 114 -0.44 19.66 6.50
C ALA A 114 0.30 18.74 7.48
N MET A 115 1.37 18.08 7.03
CA MET A 115 2.21 17.26 7.91
C MET A 115 2.84 18.07 9.05
N ALA A 116 3.34 19.27 8.75
CA ALA A 116 3.95 20.15 9.76
C ALA A 116 2.91 20.65 10.78
N ALA A 117 1.72 21.03 10.33
CA ALA A 117 0.63 21.48 11.20
C ALA A 117 0.18 20.37 12.19
N HIS A 118 0.26 19.11 11.76
CA HIS A 118 -0.11 17.96 12.57
C HIS A 118 1.08 17.26 13.26
N ARG A 119 2.29 17.82 13.23
CA ARG A 119 3.54 17.18 13.70
C ARG A 119 3.40 16.59 15.11
N ALA A 120 2.85 17.36 16.05
CA ALA A 120 2.67 16.95 17.44
C ALA A 120 1.61 15.84 17.63
N SER A 121 0.83 15.54 16.61
CA SER A 121 -0.31 14.62 16.66
C SER A 121 -0.17 13.45 15.68
N LEU A 122 0.95 13.31 14.96
CA LEU A 122 1.16 12.23 13.99
C LEU A 122 1.12 10.83 14.61
N ALA A 123 1.29 10.69 15.92
CA ALA A 123 1.12 9.42 16.63
C ALA A 123 -0.37 9.02 16.80
N THR A 124 -1.29 9.92 16.50
CA THR A 124 -2.75 9.74 16.62
C THR A 124 -3.29 9.09 15.33
N PRO A 125 -3.91 7.91 15.40
CA PRO A 125 -4.44 7.20 14.23
C PRO A 125 -5.38 8.06 13.38
N GLU A 126 -6.30 8.78 14.02
CA GLU A 126 -7.32 9.60 13.37
C GLU A 126 -6.69 10.74 12.54
N VAL A 127 -5.55 11.26 12.98
CA VAL A 127 -4.77 12.28 12.25
C VAL A 127 -4.11 11.67 11.03
N LEU A 128 -3.50 10.47 11.16
CA LEU A 128 -2.91 9.77 10.02
C LEU A 128 -3.96 9.38 8.98
N GLU A 129 -5.14 8.97 9.42
CA GLU A 129 -6.27 8.68 8.54
C GLU A 129 -6.76 9.93 7.82
N GLY A 130 -6.93 11.06 8.52
CA GLY A 130 -7.30 12.34 7.91
C GLY A 130 -6.29 12.76 6.84
N LEU A 131 -5.00 12.74 7.16
CA LEU A 131 -3.92 13.04 6.22
C LEU A 131 -3.94 12.10 5.00
N ALA A 132 -4.19 10.80 5.20
CA ALA A 132 -4.25 9.85 4.10
C ALA A 132 -5.38 10.21 3.10
N HIS A 133 -6.57 10.54 3.59
CA HIS A 133 -7.69 10.94 2.75
C HIS A 133 -7.42 12.26 2.03
N GLU A 134 -6.90 13.27 2.75
CA GLU A 134 -6.56 14.55 2.17
C GLU A 134 -5.50 14.43 1.07
N TYR A 135 -4.42 13.68 1.32
CA TYR A 135 -3.33 13.49 0.38
C TYR A 135 -3.82 12.76 -0.88
N ALA A 136 -4.62 11.71 -0.71
CA ALA A 136 -5.24 11.01 -1.84
C ALA A 136 -6.12 11.95 -2.68
N GLY A 137 -6.91 12.80 -2.03
CA GLY A 137 -7.74 13.81 -2.68
C GLY A 137 -6.93 14.86 -3.44
N TRP A 138 -5.86 15.39 -2.86
CA TRP A 138 -5.05 16.45 -3.48
C TRP A 138 -4.19 15.93 -4.64
N ILE A 139 -3.61 14.74 -4.50
CA ILE A 139 -2.78 14.13 -5.56
C ILE A 139 -3.66 13.57 -6.68
N GLY A 140 -4.72 12.84 -6.31
CA GLY A 140 -5.64 12.23 -7.27
C GLY A 140 -6.52 13.24 -7.99
N GLY A 141 -6.94 14.31 -7.30
CA GLY A 141 -7.62 15.49 -7.84
C GLY A 141 -8.59 15.22 -9.01
N GLU A 142 -8.36 15.97 -10.10
CA GLU A 142 -9.12 15.92 -11.36
C GLU A 142 -8.69 14.76 -12.28
N THR A 143 -7.82 13.86 -11.82
CA THR A 143 -7.36 12.75 -12.65
C THR A 143 -8.57 11.92 -13.11
N PRO A 144 -8.73 11.70 -14.43
CA PRO A 144 -9.85 10.93 -14.95
C PRO A 144 -9.92 9.55 -14.31
N PHE A 145 -11.10 9.19 -13.82
CA PHE A 145 -11.35 7.85 -13.34
C PHE A 145 -11.75 6.95 -14.50
N ARG A 146 -11.00 5.88 -14.73
CA ARG A 146 -11.41 4.80 -15.62
C ARG A 146 -11.95 3.64 -14.78
N GLY A 147 -13.24 3.37 -14.91
CA GLY A 147 -13.85 2.21 -14.27
C GLY A 147 -13.28 0.90 -14.81
N ILE A 148 -13.29 -0.14 -13.97
CA ILE A 148 -12.92 -1.51 -14.34
C ILE A 148 -14.15 -2.28 -14.84
N ASP A 149 -13.95 -3.36 -15.60
CA ASP A 149 -15.03 -4.24 -16.05
C ASP A 149 -15.81 -4.77 -14.83
N ARG A 150 -17.14 -4.71 -14.89
CA ARG A 150 -18.02 -5.12 -13.77
C ARG A 150 -17.81 -6.56 -13.32
N ARG A 151 -17.37 -7.46 -14.21
CA ARG A 151 -17.02 -8.85 -13.87
C ARG A 151 -15.69 -8.89 -13.13
N VAL A 152 -14.71 -8.11 -13.58
CA VAL A 152 -13.43 -7.96 -12.86
C VAL A 152 -13.66 -7.37 -11.47
N ALA A 153 -14.50 -6.34 -11.34
CA ALA A 153 -14.87 -5.77 -10.03
C ALA A 153 -15.49 -6.79 -9.07
N ARG A 154 -16.40 -7.64 -9.58
CA ARG A 154 -17.01 -8.72 -8.78
C ARG A 154 -15.97 -9.74 -8.34
N VAL A 155 -15.13 -10.19 -9.28
CA VAL A 155 -14.06 -11.16 -9.02
C VAL A 155 -13.03 -10.59 -8.04
N SER A 156 -12.58 -9.34 -8.21
CA SER A 156 -11.63 -8.70 -7.31
C SER A 156 -12.19 -8.58 -5.90
N ASN A 157 -13.43 -8.12 -5.74
CA ASN A 157 -14.09 -8.03 -4.44
C ASN A 157 -14.18 -9.39 -3.74
N ALA A 158 -14.55 -10.45 -4.45
CA ALA A 158 -14.60 -11.79 -3.88
C ALA A 158 -13.20 -12.33 -3.48
N LEU A 159 -12.16 -11.99 -4.24
CA LEU A 159 -10.79 -12.41 -3.98
C LEU A 159 -10.10 -11.63 -2.84
N ARG A 160 -10.70 -10.54 -2.34
CA ARG A 160 -10.19 -9.81 -1.16
C ARG A 160 -10.23 -10.66 0.11
N ALA A 161 -11.12 -11.67 0.17
CA ALA A 161 -11.10 -12.66 1.23
C ALA A 161 -9.84 -13.57 1.08
N PRO A 162 -8.92 -13.58 2.07
CA PRO A 162 -7.62 -14.26 1.97
C PRO A 162 -7.70 -15.75 1.62
N THR A 163 -8.74 -16.42 2.10
CA THR A 163 -8.98 -17.87 1.97
C THR A 163 -9.97 -18.21 0.85
N ALA A 164 -10.37 -17.24 0.03
CA ALA A 164 -11.37 -17.47 -1.00
C ALA A 164 -10.91 -18.51 -2.04
N ASP A 165 -11.83 -19.36 -2.50
CA ASP A 165 -11.52 -20.29 -3.58
C ASP A 165 -11.52 -19.56 -4.93
N ARG A 166 -10.31 -19.29 -5.43
CA ARG A 166 -10.10 -18.66 -6.73
C ARG A 166 -10.77 -19.40 -7.89
N ARG A 167 -10.84 -20.73 -7.83
CA ARG A 167 -11.35 -21.56 -8.94
C ARG A 167 -12.85 -21.42 -9.01
N LEU A 168 -13.51 -21.49 -7.86
CA LEU A 168 -14.94 -21.25 -7.74
C LEU A 168 -15.30 -19.83 -8.21
N ILE A 169 -14.59 -18.81 -7.73
CA ILE A 169 -14.82 -17.41 -8.13
C ILE A 169 -14.61 -17.22 -9.64
N ALA A 170 -13.55 -17.81 -10.21
CA ALA A 170 -13.29 -17.73 -11.64
C ALA A 170 -14.41 -18.40 -12.46
N ALA A 171 -14.89 -19.57 -12.03
CA ALA A 171 -15.99 -20.28 -12.70
C ALA A 171 -17.31 -19.48 -12.68
N GLN A 172 -17.56 -18.72 -11.60
CA GLN A 172 -18.75 -17.88 -11.45
C GLN A 172 -18.68 -16.56 -12.24
N SER A 173 -17.55 -16.25 -12.87
CA SER A 173 -17.37 -14.98 -13.61
C SER A 173 -18.10 -14.93 -14.96
N GLY A 174 -18.51 -16.07 -15.50
CA GLY A 174 -19.07 -16.19 -16.85
C GLY A 174 -18.04 -15.95 -17.97
N LEU A 175 -16.74 -16.03 -17.65
CA LEU A 175 -15.62 -15.86 -18.58
C LEU A 175 -14.77 -17.12 -18.65
N SER A 176 -14.12 -17.35 -19.80
CA SER A 176 -13.06 -18.35 -19.87
C SER A 176 -11.87 -17.93 -18.99
N PRO A 177 -11.07 -18.87 -18.44
CA PRO A 177 -9.94 -18.53 -17.58
C PRO A 177 -8.93 -17.57 -18.23
N ALA A 178 -8.63 -17.77 -19.51
CA ALA A 178 -7.71 -16.90 -20.26
C ALA A 178 -8.25 -15.48 -20.42
N HIS A 179 -9.54 -15.34 -20.76
CA HIS A 179 -10.19 -14.04 -20.91
C HIS A 179 -10.27 -13.31 -19.57
N LEU A 180 -10.67 -14.01 -18.50
CA LEU A 180 -10.72 -13.44 -17.15
C LEU A 180 -9.33 -12.94 -16.73
N GLN A 181 -8.30 -13.75 -16.92
CA GLN A 181 -6.92 -13.39 -16.57
C GLN A 181 -6.44 -12.15 -17.35
N ALA A 182 -6.74 -12.06 -18.66
CA ALA A 182 -6.39 -10.91 -19.48
C ALA A 182 -7.10 -9.63 -19.02
N LEU A 183 -8.43 -9.69 -18.78
CA LEU A 183 -9.17 -8.53 -18.27
C LEU A 183 -8.70 -8.12 -16.87
N PHE A 184 -8.42 -9.09 -16.00
CA PHE A 184 -7.99 -8.82 -14.64
C PHE A 184 -6.62 -8.11 -14.62
N VAL A 185 -5.66 -8.57 -15.43
CA VAL A 185 -4.36 -7.87 -15.56
C VAL A 185 -4.54 -6.48 -16.16
N ARG A 186 -5.38 -6.32 -17.19
CA ARG A 186 -5.65 -5.01 -17.80
C ARG A 186 -6.20 -4.00 -16.79
N ASP A 187 -7.14 -4.43 -15.95
CA ASP A 187 -7.90 -3.53 -15.08
C ASP A 187 -7.24 -3.34 -13.69
N VAL A 188 -6.63 -4.39 -13.14
CA VAL A 188 -6.03 -4.42 -11.79
C VAL A 188 -4.50 -4.29 -11.83
N GLY A 189 -3.87 -4.68 -12.95
CA GLY A 189 -2.41 -4.66 -13.13
C GLY A 189 -1.67 -5.90 -12.59
N LEU A 190 -2.37 -6.82 -11.90
CA LEU A 190 -1.78 -8.04 -11.34
C LEU A 190 -2.47 -9.30 -11.85
N PRO A 191 -1.76 -10.44 -11.88
CA PRO A 191 -2.44 -11.73 -11.98
C PRO A 191 -3.31 -12.02 -10.75
N ILE A 192 -4.42 -12.73 -10.94
CA ILE A 192 -5.36 -13.13 -9.88
C ILE A 192 -4.64 -13.76 -8.67
N ARG A 193 -3.65 -14.62 -8.94
CA ARG A 193 -2.85 -15.27 -7.88
C ARG A 193 -2.09 -14.26 -7.02
N THR A 194 -1.47 -13.27 -7.66
CA THR A 194 -0.66 -12.25 -6.99
C THR A 194 -1.55 -11.27 -6.24
N PHE A 195 -2.71 -10.93 -6.79
CA PHE A 195 -3.73 -10.11 -6.12
C PHE A 195 -4.26 -10.78 -4.84
N GLN A 196 -4.62 -12.06 -4.89
CA GLN A 196 -5.03 -12.78 -3.68
C GLN A 196 -3.90 -12.91 -2.66
N LEU A 197 -2.66 -13.11 -3.12
CA LEU A 197 -1.49 -13.15 -2.24
C LEU A 197 -1.25 -11.80 -1.55
N TRP A 198 -1.52 -10.68 -2.23
CA TRP A 198 -1.48 -9.34 -1.64
C TRP A 198 -2.51 -9.20 -0.51
N HIS A 199 -3.76 -9.59 -0.72
CA HIS A 199 -4.78 -9.53 0.34
C HIS A 199 -4.50 -10.48 1.50
N ARG A 200 -3.93 -11.67 1.23
CA ARG A 200 -3.39 -12.53 2.29
C ARG A 200 -2.30 -11.85 3.09
N LEU A 201 -1.37 -11.15 2.42
CA LEU A 201 -0.29 -10.41 3.08
C LEU A 201 -0.85 -9.34 4.03
N LEU A 202 -1.80 -8.52 3.56
CA LEU A 202 -2.44 -7.49 4.38
C LEU A 202 -3.18 -8.10 5.58
N ALA A 203 -3.93 -9.18 5.37
CA ALA A 203 -4.61 -9.88 6.46
C ALA A 203 -3.64 -10.47 7.49
N ALA A 204 -2.51 -11.04 7.05
CA ALA A 204 -1.47 -11.55 7.93
C ALA A 204 -0.85 -10.41 8.76
N LEU A 205 -0.57 -9.25 8.16
CA LEU A 205 -0.04 -8.09 8.87
C LEU A 205 -1.04 -7.55 9.90
N SER A 206 -2.32 -7.48 9.53
CA SER A 206 -3.40 -7.10 10.45
C SER A 206 -3.51 -8.06 11.62
N ALA A 207 -3.39 -9.38 11.39
CA ALA A 207 -3.41 -10.36 12.47
C ALA A 207 -2.14 -10.30 13.34
N PHE A 208 -0.98 -10.09 12.73
CA PHE A 208 0.32 -10.01 13.41
C PHE A 208 0.42 -8.80 14.35
N ALA A 209 -0.45 -7.80 14.20
CA ALA A 209 -0.66 -6.75 15.18
C ALA A 209 -0.84 -7.27 16.61
N HIS A 210 -1.62 -8.34 16.74
CA HIS A 210 -2.16 -8.82 18.01
C HIS A 210 -1.82 -10.30 18.28
N ARG A 211 -1.16 -10.97 17.34
CA ARG A 211 -0.75 -12.37 17.42
C ARG A 211 0.76 -12.50 17.21
N ASP A 212 1.31 -13.69 17.44
CA ASP A 212 2.64 -14.01 16.93
C ASP A 212 2.62 -14.17 15.40
N ALA A 213 3.83 -14.21 14.81
CA ALA A 213 3.99 -14.17 13.37
C ALA A 213 3.56 -15.48 12.69
N THR A 214 3.69 -16.61 13.38
CA THR A 214 3.38 -17.94 12.85
C THR A 214 1.87 -18.11 12.77
N ASP A 215 1.16 -17.81 13.86
CA ASP A 215 -0.30 -17.87 13.92
C ASP A 215 -0.95 -16.91 12.94
N ALA A 216 -0.43 -15.68 12.83
CA ALA A 216 -0.90 -14.71 11.85
C ALA A 216 -0.71 -15.19 10.40
N ALA A 217 0.44 -15.81 10.10
CA ALA A 217 0.72 -16.38 8.78
C ALA A 217 -0.28 -17.50 8.43
N HIS A 218 -0.49 -18.45 9.34
CA HIS A 218 -1.42 -19.56 9.11
C HIS A 218 -2.87 -19.10 8.99
N ALA A 219 -3.32 -18.19 9.87
CA ALA A 219 -4.68 -17.64 9.82
C ALA A 219 -4.98 -16.92 8.49
N ALA A 220 -3.96 -16.31 7.88
CA ALA A 220 -4.06 -15.66 6.57
C ALA A 220 -3.76 -16.60 5.39
N GLY A 221 -3.62 -17.91 5.62
CA GLY A 221 -3.44 -18.91 4.56
C GLY A 221 -2.02 -19.02 3.98
N PHE A 222 -0.99 -18.50 4.67
CA PHE A 222 0.40 -18.84 4.34
C PHE A 222 0.73 -20.27 4.77
N ALA A 223 1.64 -20.88 4.00
CA ALA A 223 2.11 -22.24 4.29
C ALA A 223 2.92 -22.30 5.59
N ASP A 224 3.72 -21.26 5.85
CA ASP A 224 4.58 -21.13 7.02
C ASP A 224 5.02 -19.66 7.20
N LEU A 225 5.70 -19.37 8.31
CA LEU A 225 6.27 -18.06 8.63
C LEU A 225 7.36 -17.62 7.63
N ALA A 226 8.12 -18.55 7.05
CA ALA A 226 9.19 -18.22 6.12
C ALA A 226 8.61 -17.70 4.79
N HIS A 227 7.52 -18.28 4.31
CA HIS A 227 6.77 -17.83 3.14
C HIS A 227 6.14 -16.46 3.39
N PHE A 228 5.54 -16.24 4.56
CA PHE A 228 5.03 -14.91 4.95
C PHE A 228 6.17 -13.87 4.93
N SER A 229 7.29 -14.15 5.59
CA SER A 229 8.44 -13.25 5.66
C SER A 229 9.06 -12.93 4.30
N ARG A 230 9.22 -13.93 3.42
CA ARG A 230 9.67 -13.72 2.03
C ARG A 230 8.69 -12.85 1.24
N THR A 231 7.39 -13.01 1.49
CA THR A 231 6.34 -12.22 0.83
C THR A 231 6.37 -10.77 1.28
N CYS A 232 6.54 -10.49 2.58
CA CYS A 232 6.76 -9.12 3.08
C CYS A 232 7.96 -8.46 2.41
N ARG A 233 9.11 -9.14 2.37
CA ARG A 233 10.32 -8.57 1.73
C ARG A 233 10.10 -8.28 0.25
N ARG A 234 9.48 -9.22 -0.48
CA ARG A 234 9.24 -9.07 -1.92
C ARG A 234 8.23 -7.97 -2.27
N MET A 235 7.16 -7.83 -1.49
CA MET A 235 6.03 -6.95 -1.82
C MET A 235 6.07 -5.60 -1.10
N LEU A 236 6.75 -5.51 0.05
CA LEU A 236 6.81 -4.29 0.87
C LEU A 236 8.25 -3.85 1.18
N GLY A 237 9.27 -4.67 0.91
CA GLY A 237 10.67 -4.31 1.14
C GLY A 237 11.13 -4.44 2.59
N TYR A 238 10.30 -5.00 3.47
CA TYR A 238 10.58 -5.14 4.91
C TYR A 238 10.30 -6.56 5.41
N SER A 239 10.92 -6.94 6.54
CA SER A 239 10.49 -8.12 7.28
C SER A 239 9.20 -7.83 8.08
N PRO A 240 8.44 -8.86 8.50
CA PRO A 240 7.29 -8.67 9.37
C PRO A 240 7.62 -7.89 10.65
N THR A 241 8.75 -8.19 11.30
CA THR A 241 9.11 -7.54 12.57
C THR A 241 9.45 -6.05 12.39
N VAL A 242 10.11 -5.65 11.28
CA VAL A 242 10.31 -4.23 10.97
C VAL A 242 8.97 -3.52 10.76
N LEU A 243 8.02 -4.18 10.08
CA LEU A 243 6.66 -3.63 9.87
C LEU A 243 5.89 -3.43 11.18
N ARG A 244 6.13 -4.27 12.19
CA ARG A 244 5.49 -4.16 13.52
C ARG A 244 6.09 -3.07 14.39
N GLN A 245 7.35 -2.68 14.16
CA GLN A 245 8.09 -1.73 15.00
C GLN A 245 7.88 -0.26 14.64
N GLY A 246 7.11 0.07 13.59
CA GLY A 246 6.84 1.46 13.22
C GLY A 246 6.27 2.21 14.42
N ARG A 247 6.98 3.23 14.91
CA ARG A 247 6.59 4.08 16.05
C ARG A 247 7.00 5.51 15.72
N LEU A 248 6.08 6.46 15.87
CA LEU A 248 6.44 7.85 16.12
C LEU A 248 6.77 7.97 17.60
N VAL A 249 8.05 8.18 17.91
CA VAL A 249 8.45 8.83 19.15
C VAL A 249 8.61 10.29 18.77
N LEU A 250 7.72 11.14 19.28
CA LEU A 250 7.83 12.59 19.16
C LEU A 250 8.77 13.12 20.24
#